data_AF-A0A5Q4EEB3-F1
#
_entry.id   AF-A0A5Q4EEB3-F1
#
_cell.length_a   1.000
_cell.length_b   1.000
_cell.length_c   1.000
_cell.angle_alpha   90.00
_cell.angle_beta   90.00
_cell.angle_gamma   90.00
#
_symmetry.space_group_name_H-M   'P 1'
#
loop_
_entity.id
_entity.type
_entity.pdbx_description
1 polymer ?
#
loop_
_entity_poly.entity_id
_entity_poly.type
_entity_poly.pdbx_seq_one_letter_code
_entity_poly.pdbx_strand_id
1 'polypeptide(L)'
;MSSSSGGRSTATAGKMNPALWQTTGLVRQSIVDLYRARRLLVQAALPPDADTAAPEATPAVAPASSGQPVAATASAPAQTAPVGATRSLSRPAAPPAPAAASTFDPGKTIDTNLEMRVAIARNAATLEVATSADGYLMDLDGQNYCNLPAQSSVMLRPQGAGMAAGSCTLTNTVWLEPGEGGYVYVGGRWYKGRVLLLGSGSGLMAVNFVLMHDYLSSVVGSEMYVSWPMEALKAQAVAARSYALVHHVRHARRAYDLDNTQRYQAYLGIGKETNTTQAAVAATTGEFISYNGGIVESLYAASDAIVQAAHGGNGMSQTGAMQMASKGYNYTQILANYYPGTSLSRLVVE
;
A
#
# COMPACT_ATOMS: atom_id res chain seq x y z
N MET A 1 18.77 -39.68 -47.64
CA MET A 1 17.33 -39.41 -47.51
C MET A 1 16.91 -39.88 -46.12
N SER A 2 16.34 -39.14 -45.19
CA SER A 2 15.81 -37.77 -45.15
C SER A 2 15.89 -37.29 -43.70
N SER A 3 16.29 -36.04 -43.52
CA SER A 3 16.06 -35.23 -42.32
C SER A 3 14.56 -35.08 -42.07
N SER A 4 14.14 -35.02 -40.80
CA SER A 4 12.81 -34.53 -40.40
C SER A 4 12.97 -33.53 -39.26
N SER A 5 12.92 -32.26 -39.66
CA SER A 5 12.84 -31.08 -38.81
C SER A 5 11.39 -30.89 -38.35
N GLY A 6 11.12 -31.10 -37.06
CA GLY A 6 9.85 -30.71 -36.44
C GLY A 6 9.84 -29.21 -36.15
N GLY A 7 9.14 -28.44 -36.99
CA GLY A 7 9.00 -26.99 -36.87
C GLY A 7 8.29 -26.56 -35.58
N ARG A 8 8.86 -25.58 -34.88
CA ARG A 8 8.17 -24.80 -33.85
C ARG A 8 7.03 -24.02 -34.48
N SER A 9 5.81 -24.25 -34.00
CA SER A 9 4.65 -23.40 -34.23
C SER A 9 4.96 -22.00 -33.69
N THR A 10 5.16 -21.05 -34.60
CA THR A 10 5.16 -19.62 -34.28
C THR A 10 3.73 -19.21 -33.99
N ALA A 11 3.40 -19.06 -32.70
CA ALA A 11 2.17 -18.40 -32.27
C ALA A 11 2.13 -17.01 -32.92
N THR A 12 1.14 -16.81 -33.78
CA THR A 12 0.90 -15.57 -34.50
C THR A 12 0.53 -14.51 -33.46
N ALA A 13 1.35 -13.46 -33.32
CA ALA A 13 1.00 -12.29 -32.54
C ALA A 13 -0.35 -11.75 -33.06
N GLY A 14 -1.39 -11.87 -32.24
CA GLY A 14 -2.69 -11.29 -32.54
C GLY A 14 -2.51 -9.80 -32.81
N LYS A 15 -2.96 -9.34 -33.98
CA LYS A 15 -2.90 -7.92 -34.35
C LYS A 15 -3.61 -7.12 -33.26
N MET A 16 -2.83 -6.30 -32.56
CA MET A 16 -3.28 -5.30 -31.59
C MET A 16 -4.47 -4.54 -32.18
N ASN A 17 -5.59 -4.45 -31.45
CA ASN A 17 -6.68 -3.54 -31.82
C ASN A 17 -6.44 -2.20 -31.12
N PRO A 18 -5.86 -1.19 -31.81
CA PRO A 18 -5.53 0.10 -31.20
C PRO A 18 -6.76 0.85 -30.65
N ALA A 19 -7.99 0.49 -31.05
CA ALA A 19 -9.21 1.10 -30.53
C ALA A 19 -9.52 0.73 -29.07
N LEU A 20 -9.03 -0.41 -28.57
CA LEU A 20 -9.26 -0.84 -27.17
C LEU A 20 -8.33 -0.15 -26.16
N TRP A 21 -7.28 0.54 -26.62
CA TRP A 21 -6.26 1.15 -25.77
C TRP A 21 -6.17 2.67 -25.93
N GLN A 22 -7.28 3.27 -26.36
CA GLN A 22 -7.61 4.68 -26.11
C GLN A 22 -8.55 4.72 -24.89
N THR A 23 -8.53 5.79 -24.09
CA THR A 23 -9.43 5.94 -22.94
C THR A 23 -10.88 5.93 -23.44
N THR A 24 -11.56 4.79 -23.31
CA THR A 24 -12.85 4.53 -24.00
C THR A 24 -14.06 4.75 -23.10
N GLY A 25 -13.84 4.96 -21.79
CA GLY A 25 -14.90 5.22 -20.82
C GLY A 25 -14.46 6.17 -19.72
N LEU A 26 -15.33 7.12 -19.40
CA LEU A 26 -15.24 7.96 -18.21
C LEU A 26 -16.17 7.37 -17.14
N VAL A 27 -15.61 6.98 -16.01
CA VAL A 27 -16.40 6.64 -14.81
C VAL A 27 -16.39 7.88 -13.93
N ARG A 28 -17.57 8.50 -13.76
CA ARG A 28 -17.75 9.73 -12.98
C ARG A 28 -18.06 9.39 -11.52
N GLN A 29 -17.37 10.03 -10.58
CA GLN A 29 -17.57 9.88 -9.15
C GLN A 29 -17.82 11.25 -8.51
N SER A 30 -18.86 11.35 -7.68
CA SER A 30 -19.16 12.59 -6.96
C SER A 30 -18.17 12.79 -5.81
N ILE A 31 -17.57 13.98 -5.73
CA ILE A 31 -16.73 14.38 -4.58
C ILE A 31 -17.49 14.20 -3.26
N VAL A 32 -18.77 14.58 -3.23
CA VAL A 32 -19.60 14.51 -2.02
C VAL A 32 -19.80 13.07 -1.56
N ASP A 33 -20.00 12.15 -2.50
CA ASP A 33 -20.14 10.73 -2.18
C ASP A 33 -18.81 10.10 -1.74
N LEU A 34 -17.67 10.54 -2.30
CA LEU A 34 -16.34 10.16 -1.80
C LEU A 34 -16.12 10.63 -0.35
N TYR A 35 -16.50 11.86 0.00
CA TYR A 35 -16.44 12.35 1.38
C TYR A 35 -17.37 11.59 2.32
N ARG A 36 -18.59 11.25 1.89
CA ARG A 36 -19.53 10.43 2.67
C ARG A 36 -19.00 9.02 2.88
N ALA A 37 -18.50 8.39 1.82
CA ALA A 37 -17.85 7.08 1.87
C ALA A 37 -16.66 7.09 2.83
N ARG A 38 -15.82 8.13 2.81
CA ARG A 38 -14.70 8.29 3.76
C ARG A 38 -15.15 8.25 5.22
N ARG A 39 -16.24 8.93 5.57
CA ARG A 39 -16.79 8.91 6.95
C ARG A 39 -17.33 7.53 7.33
N LEU A 40 -18.02 6.86 6.40
CA LEU A 40 -18.55 5.51 6.61
C LEU A 40 -17.43 4.46 6.72
N LEU A 41 -16.33 4.61 5.97
CA LEU A 41 -15.18 3.71 5.98
C LEU A 41 -14.40 3.74 7.29
N VAL A 42 -14.31 4.90 7.96
CA VAL A 42 -13.73 5.00 9.31
C VAL A 42 -14.60 4.24 10.31
N GLN A 43 -15.91 4.42 10.26
CA GLN A 43 -16.85 3.74 11.17
C GLN A 43 -16.90 2.22 10.90
N ALA A 44 -16.79 1.80 9.65
CA ALA A 44 -16.65 0.41 9.27
C ALA A 44 -15.29 -0.17 9.71
N ALA A 45 -14.22 0.62 9.79
CA ALA A 45 -12.91 0.10 10.15
C ALA A 45 -12.78 -0.36 11.62
N LEU A 46 -13.73 0.05 12.47
CA LEU A 46 -13.74 -0.30 13.88
C LEU A 46 -14.09 -1.78 14.08
N PRO A 47 -13.52 -2.45 15.10
CA PRO A 47 -14.05 -3.75 15.52
C PRO A 47 -15.54 -3.59 15.86
N PRO A 48 -16.41 -4.58 15.55
CA PRO A 48 -17.78 -4.56 16.07
C PRO A 48 -17.72 -4.52 17.60
N ASP A 49 -18.70 -3.86 18.23
CA ASP A 49 -18.86 -3.91 19.68
C ASP A 49 -18.80 -5.37 20.14
N ALA A 50 -18.15 -5.61 21.28
CA ALA A 50 -17.70 -6.94 21.72
C ALA A 50 -18.81 -8.00 21.96
N ASP A 51 -20.07 -7.73 21.57
CA ASP A 51 -21.25 -8.55 21.82
C ASP A 51 -21.78 -9.37 20.63
N THR A 52 -21.13 -9.35 19.46
CA THR A 52 -21.52 -10.26 18.37
C THR A 52 -20.32 -10.97 17.74
N ALA A 53 -19.84 -12.01 18.39
CA ALA A 53 -18.95 -13.00 17.79
C ALA A 53 -19.78 -13.97 16.93
N ALA A 54 -19.51 -14.01 15.62
CA ALA A 54 -19.92 -15.10 14.73
C ALA A 54 -18.76 -16.11 14.61
N PRO A 55 -19.04 -17.42 14.43
CA PRO A 55 -18.06 -18.48 14.66
C PRO A 55 -17.04 -18.56 13.51
N GLU A 56 -15.75 -18.64 13.86
CA GLU A 56 -14.68 -18.92 12.91
C GLU A 56 -14.81 -20.34 12.35
N ALA A 57 -14.88 -20.45 11.02
CA ALA A 57 -14.80 -21.71 10.31
C ALA A 57 -13.33 -22.15 10.17
N THR A 58 -12.98 -23.27 10.80
CA THR A 58 -11.73 -24.01 10.56
C THR A 58 -11.66 -24.57 9.14
N PRO A 59 -10.46 -24.66 8.55
CA PRO A 59 -10.12 -25.79 7.69
C PRO A 59 -8.89 -26.56 8.17
N ALA A 60 -8.90 -27.82 7.76
CA ALA A 60 -8.15 -28.96 8.25
C ALA A 60 -6.69 -29.07 7.77
N VAL A 61 -5.85 -29.60 8.66
CA VAL A 61 -4.84 -30.69 8.54
C VAL A 61 -3.91 -30.76 7.30
N ALA A 62 -2.62 -30.87 7.63
CA ALA A 62 -1.44 -31.10 6.77
C ALA A 62 -1.36 -32.50 6.11
N PRO A 63 -0.25 -32.84 5.41
CA PRO A 63 0.79 -33.58 6.14
C PRO A 63 2.25 -33.19 5.82
N ALA A 64 3.13 -33.76 6.64
CA ALA A 64 4.51 -33.41 6.93
C ALA A 64 5.56 -33.86 5.89
N SER A 65 6.76 -33.26 5.98
CA SER A 65 8.02 -33.99 5.82
C SER A 65 9.13 -33.42 6.71
N SER A 66 9.87 -34.37 7.26
CA SER A 66 10.87 -34.38 8.34
C SER A 66 12.25 -33.77 8.02
N GLY A 67 12.92 -33.26 9.06
CA GLY A 67 14.37 -33.05 9.11
C GLY A 67 14.82 -32.21 10.31
N GLN A 68 15.13 -32.85 11.45
CA GLN A 68 15.76 -32.25 12.65
C GLN A 68 17.31 -32.12 12.48
N PRO A 69 18.10 -31.77 13.53
CA PRO A 69 18.28 -30.43 14.11
C PRO A 69 19.78 -30.07 14.23
N VAL A 70 20.14 -28.81 14.53
CA VAL A 70 21.47 -28.53 15.10
C VAL A 70 21.43 -27.51 16.24
N ALA A 71 21.78 -28.06 17.40
CA ALA A 71 22.24 -27.55 18.68
C ALA A 71 22.24 -26.04 18.99
N ALA A 72 21.66 -25.76 20.15
CA ALA A 72 21.85 -24.56 20.96
C ALA A 72 23.20 -24.58 21.70
N THR A 73 23.76 -23.39 21.94
CA THR A 73 24.71 -23.12 23.02
C THR A 73 24.29 -21.84 23.75
N ALA A 74 24.21 -21.94 25.07
CA ALA A 74 23.70 -20.95 26.00
C ALA A 74 24.80 -20.01 26.55
N SER A 75 24.37 -18.78 26.89
CA SER A 75 24.68 -17.88 28.04
C SER A 75 26.15 -17.71 28.51
N ALA A 76 26.66 -16.54 28.95
CA ALA A 76 26.17 -15.47 29.84
C ALA A 76 27.20 -14.28 29.84
N PRO A 77 27.19 -13.24 30.73
CA PRO A 77 26.18 -12.75 31.67
C PRO A 77 25.88 -11.22 31.55
N ALA A 78 24.88 -10.79 32.31
CA ALA A 78 24.42 -9.41 32.48
C ALA A 78 25.42 -8.52 33.24
N GLN A 79 25.50 -7.24 32.86
CA GLN A 79 26.07 -6.17 33.67
C GLN A 79 25.00 -5.10 33.92
N THR A 80 24.75 -4.86 35.20
CA THR A 80 23.88 -3.82 35.76
C THR A 80 24.62 -2.48 35.88
N ALA A 81 24.02 -1.38 35.43
CA ALA A 81 24.25 -0.01 35.91
C ALA A 81 23.16 0.94 35.36
N PRO A 82 23.01 2.18 35.87
CA PRO A 82 22.22 2.54 37.04
C PRO A 82 20.90 3.27 36.69
N VAL A 83 20.03 3.38 37.70
CA VAL A 83 18.79 4.16 37.69
C VAL A 83 19.13 5.65 37.70
N GLY A 84 18.64 6.39 36.70
CA GLY A 84 18.70 7.85 36.69
C GLY A 84 18.95 8.44 35.30
N ALA A 85 17.95 8.38 34.41
CA ALA A 85 17.91 9.24 33.24
C ALA A 85 16.44 9.54 32.92
N THR A 86 16.10 10.83 32.92
CA THR A 86 14.93 11.35 32.20
C THR A 86 14.95 10.75 30.79
N ARG A 87 14.00 9.88 30.47
CA ARG A 87 13.89 9.24 29.16
C ARG A 87 13.64 10.33 28.12
N SER A 88 14.71 10.81 27.50
CA SER A 88 14.66 11.62 26.29
C SER A 88 13.88 10.82 25.25
N LEU A 89 12.81 11.40 24.72
CA LEU A 89 12.06 10.82 23.61
C LEU A 89 13.05 10.54 22.48
N SER A 90 13.07 9.31 21.99
CA SER A 90 13.99 8.93 20.91
C SER A 90 13.57 9.67 19.65
N ARG A 91 14.50 10.32 18.97
CA ARG A 91 14.19 11.03 17.73
C ARG A 91 14.31 10.04 16.56
N PRO A 92 13.23 9.77 15.80
CA PRO A 92 13.33 8.98 14.59
C PRO A 92 14.26 9.68 13.60
N ALA A 93 14.87 8.91 12.70
CA ALA A 93 15.61 9.48 11.57
C ALA A 93 14.71 10.51 10.86
N ALA A 94 15.24 11.68 10.51
CA ALA A 94 14.46 12.72 9.86
C ALA A 94 13.79 12.16 8.58
N PRO A 95 12.55 12.57 8.26
CA PRO A 95 11.96 12.19 6.98
C PRO A 95 12.85 12.70 5.84
N PRO A 96 12.90 11.98 4.70
CA PRO A 96 13.52 12.52 3.50
C PRO A 96 12.96 13.92 3.20
N ALA A 97 13.82 14.81 2.69
CA ALA A 97 13.41 16.16 2.31
C ALA A 97 12.20 16.08 1.36
N PRO A 98 11.21 16.98 1.48
CA PRO A 98 10.06 16.98 0.59
C PRO A 98 10.53 17.03 -0.87
N ALA A 99 10.01 16.12 -1.68
CA ALA A 99 10.21 16.17 -3.12
C ALA A 99 9.71 17.52 -3.65
N ALA A 100 10.38 18.05 -4.68
CA ALA A 100 9.97 19.31 -5.30
C ALA A 100 8.49 19.27 -5.69
N ALA A 101 7.78 20.38 -5.53
CA ALA A 101 6.35 20.47 -5.77
C ALA A 101 5.98 19.89 -7.15
N SER A 102 5.17 18.84 -7.13
CA SER A 102 4.60 18.26 -8.34
C SER A 102 3.76 19.32 -9.06
N THR A 103 3.85 19.40 -10.39
CA THR A 103 2.98 20.26 -11.23
C THR A 103 1.55 19.72 -11.35
N PHE A 104 1.27 18.63 -10.64
CA PHE A 104 -0.02 18.00 -10.53
C PHE A 104 -1.00 18.86 -9.73
N ASP A 105 -2.15 19.18 -10.33
CA ASP A 105 -3.26 19.87 -9.66
C ASP A 105 -4.08 18.87 -8.83
N PRO A 106 -3.92 18.83 -7.49
CA PRO A 106 -4.56 17.83 -6.65
C PRO A 106 -6.08 18.03 -6.53
N GLY A 107 -6.61 19.18 -6.96
CA GLY A 107 -8.02 19.52 -6.77
C GLY A 107 -9.00 18.85 -7.75
N LYS A 108 -8.51 18.11 -8.76
CA LYS A 108 -9.36 17.71 -9.92
C LYS A 108 -9.35 16.23 -10.28
N THR A 109 -8.68 15.38 -9.49
CA THR A 109 -8.48 13.98 -9.90
C THR A 109 -8.95 12.98 -8.87
N ILE A 110 -9.34 11.79 -9.31
CA ILE A 110 -9.81 10.74 -8.39
C ILE A 110 -8.68 10.31 -7.44
N ASP A 111 -7.44 10.29 -7.92
CA ASP A 111 -6.30 9.80 -7.14
C ASP A 111 -5.99 10.68 -5.92
N THR A 112 -6.42 11.94 -5.94
CA THR A 112 -6.27 12.90 -4.84
C THR A 112 -7.50 13.07 -3.98
N ASN A 113 -8.59 12.40 -4.33
CA ASN A 113 -9.83 12.41 -3.56
C ASN A 113 -10.21 11.02 -3.02
N LEU A 114 -9.56 9.96 -3.52
CA LEU A 114 -9.74 8.59 -3.06
C LEU A 114 -8.69 8.25 -2.01
N GLU A 115 -9.14 7.85 -0.82
CA GLU A 115 -8.29 7.45 0.30
C GLU A 115 -8.19 5.92 0.40
N MET A 116 -6.98 5.41 0.44
CA MET A 116 -6.65 4.00 0.66
C MET A 116 -6.36 3.73 2.14
N ARG A 117 -6.80 2.57 2.62
CA ARG A 117 -6.54 2.09 3.99
C ARG A 117 -5.56 0.93 3.96
N VAL A 118 -4.33 1.17 4.40
CA VAL A 118 -3.23 0.19 4.32
C VAL A 118 -2.77 -0.24 5.69
N ALA A 119 -2.88 -1.52 6.03
CA ALA A 119 -2.31 -2.03 7.29
C ALA A 119 -0.78 -2.06 7.23
N ILE A 120 -0.14 -1.17 7.98
CA ILE A 120 1.32 -1.00 8.00
C ILE A 120 2.01 -1.64 9.21
N ALA A 121 1.27 -1.94 10.28
CA ALA A 121 1.70 -2.77 11.40
C ALA A 121 0.53 -3.63 11.91
N ARG A 122 0.79 -4.87 12.34
CA ARG A 122 -0.22 -5.82 12.82
C ARG A 122 0.33 -6.62 14.00
N ASN A 123 -0.53 -6.87 15.00
CA ASN A 123 -0.22 -7.66 16.20
C ASN A 123 1.08 -7.24 16.90
N ALA A 124 1.39 -5.94 16.89
CA ALA A 124 2.59 -5.42 17.52
C ALA A 124 2.40 -5.31 19.03
N ALA A 125 3.34 -5.84 19.82
CA ALA A 125 3.30 -5.70 21.29
C ALA A 125 3.48 -4.24 21.73
N THR A 126 4.34 -3.52 21.01
CA THR A 126 4.58 -2.08 21.15
C THR A 126 4.81 -1.49 19.77
N LEU A 127 4.55 -0.18 19.60
CA LEU A 127 4.74 0.49 18.32
C LEU A 127 5.35 1.88 18.51
N GLU A 128 6.43 2.17 17.80
CA GLU A 128 7.01 3.52 17.75
C GLU A 128 6.19 4.39 16.82
N VAL A 129 5.74 5.53 17.34
CA VAL A 129 5.02 6.51 16.54
C VAL A 129 5.58 7.91 16.76
N ALA A 130 5.59 8.73 15.70
CA ALA A 130 5.98 10.13 15.77
C ALA A 130 5.32 10.92 14.63
N THR A 131 5.49 12.23 14.63
CA THR A 131 5.11 13.12 13.52
C THR A 131 6.31 13.96 13.10
N SER A 132 6.41 14.34 11.82
CA SER A 132 7.54 15.15 11.33
C SER A 132 7.41 16.63 11.67
N ALA A 133 6.17 17.09 11.80
CA ALA A 133 5.77 18.38 12.34
C ALA A 133 5.06 18.14 13.69
N ASP A 134 4.68 19.20 14.39
CA ASP A 134 3.82 19.06 15.57
C ASP A 134 2.53 18.31 15.17
N GLY A 135 2.11 17.36 15.99
CA GLY A 135 1.01 16.47 15.67
C GLY A 135 0.25 16.03 16.91
N TYR A 136 -0.71 15.13 16.72
CA TYR A 136 -1.71 14.83 17.71
C TYR A 136 -2.06 13.35 17.76
N LEU A 137 -2.38 12.87 18.96
CA LEU A 137 -3.12 11.63 19.18
C LEU A 137 -4.53 11.97 19.65
N MET A 138 -5.52 11.73 18.79
CA MET A 138 -6.91 12.11 19.04
C MET A 138 -7.86 10.93 18.81
N ASP A 139 -8.97 10.85 19.54
CA ASP A 139 -10.00 9.86 19.20
C ASP A 139 -10.78 10.24 17.93
N LEU A 140 -11.79 9.43 17.61
CA LEU A 140 -12.61 9.60 16.42
C LEU A 140 -13.55 10.82 16.49
N ASP A 141 -13.82 11.31 17.69
CA ASP A 141 -14.65 12.50 17.93
C ASP A 141 -13.79 13.79 17.92
N GLY A 142 -12.46 13.64 17.75
CA GLY A 142 -11.51 14.74 17.70
C GLY A 142 -11.04 15.20 19.08
N GLN A 143 -11.36 14.47 20.15
CA GLN A 143 -10.80 14.76 21.47
C GLN A 143 -9.31 14.44 21.45
N ASN A 144 -8.49 15.45 21.69
CA ASN A 144 -7.04 15.34 21.72
C ASN A 144 -6.56 14.82 23.08
N TYR A 145 -5.79 13.73 23.08
CA TYR A 145 -5.19 13.14 24.28
C TYR A 145 -3.70 13.47 24.42
N CYS A 146 -2.98 13.67 23.31
CA CYS A 146 -1.56 14.02 23.32
C CYS A 146 -1.19 14.96 22.18
N ASN A 147 -0.41 15.98 22.53
CA ASN A 147 0.40 16.70 21.55
C ASN A 147 1.74 15.97 21.38
N LEU A 148 2.15 15.77 20.14
CA LEU A 148 3.43 15.20 19.76
C LEU A 148 4.29 16.32 19.16
N PRO A 149 5.35 16.77 19.86
CA PRO A 149 6.31 17.70 19.27
C PRO A 149 6.96 17.10 18.03
N ALA A 150 7.23 17.95 17.03
CA ALA A 150 7.90 17.54 15.80
C ALA A 150 9.13 16.65 16.05
N GLN A 151 9.19 15.52 15.34
CA GLN A 151 10.27 14.53 15.38
C GLN A 151 10.57 13.96 16.78
N SER A 152 9.58 13.96 17.68
CA SER A 152 9.69 13.28 18.97
C SER A 152 8.85 12.02 18.94
N SER A 153 9.48 10.84 19.06
CA SER A 153 8.72 9.59 19.10
C SER A 153 8.15 9.29 20.47
N VAL A 154 7.06 8.52 20.48
CA VAL A 154 6.50 7.90 21.67
C VAL A 154 6.32 6.40 21.43
N MET A 155 6.51 5.61 22.48
CA MET A 155 6.19 4.19 22.47
C MET A 155 4.71 3.99 22.81
N LEU A 156 3.95 3.48 21.83
CA LEU A 156 2.59 3.03 22.03
C LEU A 156 2.60 1.59 22.58
N ARG A 157 1.74 1.33 23.57
CA ARG A 157 1.52 0.00 24.15
C ARG A 157 0.04 -0.21 24.50
N PRO A 158 -0.49 -1.44 24.44
CA PRO A 158 -1.80 -1.75 25.02
C PRO A 158 -1.81 -1.47 26.53
N GLN A 159 -2.89 -0.86 27.04
CA GLN A 159 -3.07 -0.60 28.47
C GLN A 159 -4.55 -0.72 28.86
N GLY A 160 -4.90 -1.77 29.61
CA GLY A 160 -6.28 -2.04 30.00
C GLY A 160 -7.19 -2.21 28.78
N ALA A 161 -8.31 -1.48 28.75
CA ALA A 161 -9.22 -1.43 27.61
C ALA A 161 -8.77 -0.45 26.50
N GLY A 162 -7.63 0.22 26.64
CA GLY A 162 -7.15 1.24 25.72
C GLY A 162 -5.67 1.10 25.41
N MET A 163 -5.02 2.23 25.16
CA MET A 163 -3.58 2.29 24.87
C MET A 163 -2.91 3.35 25.73
N ALA A 164 -1.58 3.32 25.79
CA ALA A 164 -0.81 4.39 26.38
C ALA A 164 0.36 4.79 25.48
N ALA A 165 0.62 6.09 25.43
CA ALA A 165 1.73 6.71 24.73
C ALA A 165 2.44 7.67 25.69
N GLY A 166 3.59 7.24 26.24
CA GLY A 166 4.26 7.98 27.30
C GLY A 166 3.37 8.12 28.54
N SER A 167 3.08 9.36 28.96
CA SER A 167 2.17 9.67 30.07
C SER A 167 0.70 9.75 29.67
N CYS A 168 0.39 9.72 28.38
CA CYS A 168 -0.99 9.78 27.93
C CYS A 168 -1.70 8.43 28.06
N THR A 169 -2.95 8.47 28.49
CA THR A 169 -3.89 7.34 28.40
C THR A 169 -4.85 7.61 27.26
N LEU A 170 -4.98 6.63 26.37
CA LEU A 170 -5.72 6.71 25.12
C LEU A 170 -6.87 5.69 25.15
N THR A 171 -7.90 5.93 24.34
CA THR A 171 -8.87 4.89 24.00
C THR A 171 -8.20 3.75 23.21
N ASN A 172 -8.95 2.69 22.91
CA ASN A 172 -8.46 1.62 22.05
C ASN A 172 -8.34 2.02 20.57
N THR A 173 -8.83 3.20 20.18
CA THR A 173 -8.79 3.66 18.80
C THR A 173 -8.49 5.15 18.75
N VAL A 174 -7.35 5.52 18.19
CA VAL A 174 -6.96 6.94 18.02
C VAL A 174 -6.33 7.19 16.66
N TRP A 175 -6.51 8.40 16.15
CA TRP A 175 -5.74 8.95 15.04
C TRP A 175 -4.38 9.45 15.53
N LEU A 176 -3.35 9.09 14.79
CA LEU A 176 -2.06 9.79 14.73
C LEU A 176 -2.11 10.71 13.51
N GLU A 177 -2.16 12.02 13.74
CA GLU A 177 -2.28 13.02 12.69
C GLU A 177 -1.15 14.05 12.82
N PRO A 178 -0.37 14.30 11.75
CA PRO A 178 0.65 15.34 11.76
C PRO A 178 -0.01 16.70 11.45
N GLY A 179 0.66 17.78 11.82
CA GLY A 179 0.33 19.12 11.35
C GLY A 179 0.43 19.23 9.82
N GLU A 180 -0.06 20.34 9.27
CA GLU A 180 -0.20 20.55 7.83
C GLU A 180 1.11 20.25 7.06
N GLY A 181 0.99 19.45 5.99
CA GLY A 181 2.13 19.03 5.18
C GLY A 181 3.10 18.05 5.87
N GLY A 182 2.80 17.62 7.09
CA GLY A 182 3.62 16.70 7.86
C GLY A 182 3.41 15.22 7.50
N TYR A 183 4.31 14.40 8.02
CA TYR A 183 4.35 12.95 7.85
C TYR A 183 4.19 12.26 9.19
N VAL A 184 3.71 11.02 9.16
CA VAL A 184 3.61 10.14 10.32
C VAL A 184 4.71 9.09 10.28
N TYR A 185 5.38 8.87 11.42
CA TYR A 185 6.34 7.79 11.59
C TYR A 185 5.64 6.63 12.29
N VAL A 186 5.80 5.43 11.75
CA VAL A 186 5.30 4.20 12.36
C VAL A 186 6.30 3.08 12.15
N GLY A 187 6.78 2.48 13.24
CA GLY A 187 7.53 1.22 13.21
C GLY A 187 8.72 1.19 12.24
N GLY A 188 9.50 2.28 12.18
CA GLY A 188 10.69 2.36 11.34
C GLY A 188 10.56 3.21 10.07
N ARG A 189 9.36 3.65 9.69
CA ARG A 189 9.12 4.28 8.39
C ARG A 189 8.22 5.51 8.49
N TRP A 190 8.45 6.45 7.57
CA TRP A 190 7.62 7.63 7.39
C TRP A 190 6.58 7.41 6.30
N TYR A 191 5.36 7.91 6.54
CA TYR A 191 4.20 7.80 5.66
C TYR A 191 3.53 9.16 5.51
N LYS A 192 2.87 9.37 4.36
CA LYS A 192 1.95 10.49 4.15
C LYS A 192 0.57 10.18 4.74
N GLY A 193 -0.23 11.22 4.88
CA GLY A 193 -1.58 11.13 5.44
C GLY A 193 -1.55 10.91 6.95
N ARG A 194 -2.51 10.12 7.45
CA ARG A 194 -2.70 9.88 8.88
C ARG A 194 -2.79 8.39 9.18
N VAL A 195 -2.67 8.02 10.45
CA VAL A 195 -2.71 6.60 10.85
C VAL A 195 -3.76 6.39 11.91
N LEU A 196 -4.66 5.43 11.68
CA LEU A 196 -5.53 4.90 12.70
C LEU A 196 -4.77 3.84 13.49
N LEU A 197 -4.61 4.10 14.78
CA LEU A 197 -3.98 3.20 15.74
C LEU A 197 -5.09 2.46 16.49
N LEU A 198 -5.03 1.14 16.45
CA LEU A 198 -6.02 0.24 17.05
C LEU A 198 -5.32 -0.63 18.08
N GLY A 199 -5.80 -0.59 19.32
CA GLY A 199 -5.41 -1.48 20.40
C GLY A 199 -6.46 -2.56 20.63
N SER A 200 -6.02 -3.80 20.77
CA SER A 200 -6.90 -4.92 21.09
C SER A 200 -6.15 -5.98 21.92
N GLY A 201 -6.87 -7.02 22.36
CA GLY A 201 -6.26 -8.15 23.06
C GLY A 201 -5.17 -8.88 22.26
N SER A 202 -5.15 -8.78 20.93
CA SER A 202 -4.12 -9.37 20.06
C SER A 202 -2.91 -8.46 19.81
N GLY A 203 -2.87 -7.28 20.44
CA GLY A 203 -1.83 -6.28 20.27
C GLY A 203 -2.28 -5.05 19.48
N LEU A 204 -1.31 -4.29 18.99
CA LEU A 204 -1.50 -3.05 18.26
C LEU A 204 -1.55 -3.29 16.75
N MET A 205 -2.43 -2.55 16.07
CA MET A 205 -2.50 -2.43 14.62
C MET A 205 -2.40 -0.96 14.24
N ALA A 206 -1.69 -0.68 13.14
CA ALA A 206 -1.65 0.64 12.53
C ALA A 206 -2.13 0.55 11.08
N VAL A 207 -3.15 1.34 10.77
CA VAL A 207 -3.72 1.46 9.43
C VAL A 207 -3.46 2.86 8.92
N ASN A 208 -2.68 2.99 7.84
CA ASN A 208 -2.42 4.26 7.21
C ASN A 208 -3.56 4.61 6.24
N PHE A 209 -4.12 5.80 6.44
CA PHE A 209 -5.11 6.43 5.59
C PHE A 209 -4.36 7.46 4.73
N VAL A 210 -4.29 7.18 3.44
CA VAL A 210 -3.43 7.91 2.49
C VAL A 210 -4.14 8.07 1.16
N LEU A 211 -3.93 9.19 0.48
CA LEU A 211 -4.52 9.40 -0.85
C LEU A 211 -3.91 8.44 -1.87
N MET A 212 -4.73 7.97 -2.81
CA MET A 212 -4.34 7.00 -3.84
C MET A 212 -3.10 7.46 -4.62
N HIS A 213 -2.97 8.74 -4.95
CA HIS A 213 -1.79 9.29 -5.62
C HIS A 213 -0.49 9.03 -4.84
N ASP A 214 -0.51 9.32 -3.53
CA ASP A 214 0.65 9.14 -2.65
C ASP A 214 0.93 7.66 -2.40
N TYR A 215 -0.13 6.87 -2.22
CA TYR A 215 -0.04 5.42 -2.13
C TYR A 215 0.69 4.83 -3.35
N LEU A 216 0.22 5.16 -4.56
CA LEU A 216 0.80 4.66 -5.81
C LEU A 216 2.24 5.14 -6.01
N SER A 217 2.56 6.38 -5.62
CA SER A 217 3.92 6.91 -5.72
C SER A 217 4.93 6.10 -4.90
N SER A 218 4.51 5.63 -3.72
CA SER A 218 5.30 4.73 -2.88
C SER A 218 5.32 3.30 -3.44
N VAL A 219 4.18 2.76 -3.92
CA VAL A 219 4.12 1.41 -4.49
C VAL A 219 5.01 1.29 -5.72
N VAL A 220 4.92 2.22 -6.67
CA VAL A 220 5.74 2.16 -7.90
C VAL A 220 7.24 2.20 -7.55
N GLY A 221 7.65 3.05 -6.60
CA GLY A 221 9.06 3.11 -6.17
C GLY A 221 9.52 1.96 -5.27
N SER A 222 8.58 1.20 -4.70
CA SER A 222 8.85 -0.01 -3.91
C SER A 222 8.97 -1.24 -4.80
N GLU A 223 8.23 -1.26 -5.91
CA GLU A 223 8.10 -2.38 -6.84
C GLU A 223 9.06 -2.29 -8.03
N MET A 224 9.38 -1.08 -8.50
CA MET A 224 10.18 -0.85 -9.70
C MET A 224 11.45 -0.06 -9.38
N TYR A 225 12.52 -0.33 -10.14
CA TYR A 225 13.69 0.51 -10.09
C TYR A 225 13.39 1.88 -10.72
N VAL A 226 13.71 2.94 -9.99
CA VAL A 226 13.44 4.33 -10.40
C VAL A 226 14.16 4.71 -11.71
N SER A 227 15.26 4.03 -12.04
CA SER A 227 16.03 4.25 -13.27
C SER A 227 15.43 3.57 -14.51
N TRP A 228 14.38 2.77 -14.35
CA TRP A 228 13.73 2.11 -15.49
C TRP A 228 12.98 3.11 -16.37
N PRO A 229 12.75 2.77 -17.65
CA PRO A 229 12.08 3.67 -18.58
C PRO A 229 10.72 4.14 -18.06
N MET A 230 10.41 5.42 -18.28
CA MET A 230 9.17 6.07 -17.82
C MET A 230 7.91 5.30 -18.24
N GLU A 231 7.88 4.73 -19.44
CA GLU A 231 6.73 3.96 -19.95
C GLU A 231 6.51 2.65 -19.16
N ALA A 232 7.56 2.03 -18.62
CA ALA A 232 7.41 0.88 -17.73
C ALA A 232 6.86 1.31 -16.35
N LEU A 233 7.32 2.47 -15.82
CA LEU A 233 6.81 3.02 -14.57
C LEU A 233 5.33 3.43 -14.68
N LYS A 234 4.92 4.01 -15.82
CA LYS A 234 3.51 4.30 -16.12
C LYS A 234 2.67 3.04 -16.20
N ALA A 235 3.14 1.99 -16.88
CA ALA A 235 2.44 0.71 -16.92
C ALA A 235 2.27 0.12 -15.52
N GLN A 236 3.31 0.18 -14.68
CA GLN A 236 3.21 -0.21 -13.27
C GLN A 236 2.20 0.64 -12.50
N ALA A 237 2.16 1.97 -12.69
CA ALA A 237 1.22 2.84 -12.01
C ALA A 237 -0.25 2.48 -12.32
N VAL A 238 -0.57 2.23 -13.59
CA VAL A 238 -1.92 1.82 -14.02
C VAL A 238 -2.30 0.45 -13.47
N ALA A 239 -1.40 -0.54 -13.54
CA ALA A 239 -1.64 -1.86 -12.97
C ALA A 239 -1.81 -1.78 -11.44
N ALA A 240 -0.93 -1.04 -10.75
CA ALA A 240 -1.04 -0.87 -9.31
C ALA A 240 -2.35 -0.19 -8.90
N ARG A 241 -2.82 0.80 -9.66
CA ARG A 241 -4.10 1.48 -9.43
C ARG A 241 -5.29 0.53 -9.61
N SER A 242 -5.29 -0.26 -10.68
CA SER A 242 -6.38 -1.23 -10.92
C SER A 242 -6.47 -2.26 -9.80
N TYR A 243 -5.33 -2.79 -9.34
CA TYR A 243 -5.27 -3.69 -8.18
C TYR A 243 -5.78 -3.03 -6.90
N ALA A 244 -5.33 -1.80 -6.61
CA ALA A 244 -5.75 -1.04 -5.44
C ALA A 244 -7.25 -0.74 -5.44
N LEU A 245 -7.82 -0.38 -6.59
CA LEU A 245 -9.25 -0.12 -6.75
C LEU A 245 -10.10 -1.37 -6.49
N VAL A 246 -9.66 -2.56 -6.96
CA VAL A 246 -10.35 -3.82 -6.65
C VAL A 246 -10.41 -4.03 -5.14
N HIS A 247 -9.30 -3.82 -4.43
CA HIS A 247 -9.21 -4.01 -2.98
C HIS A 247 -9.86 -2.88 -2.18
N HIS A 248 -10.03 -1.71 -2.77
CA HIS A 248 -10.87 -0.65 -2.21
C HIS A 248 -12.37 -0.99 -2.30
N VAL A 249 -12.80 -1.78 -3.28
CA VAL A 249 -14.20 -2.26 -3.34
C VAL A 249 -14.37 -3.57 -2.56
N ARG A 250 -13.35 -4.43 -2.56
CA ARG A 250 -13.32 -5.75 -1.92
C ARG A 250 -12.24 -5.78 -0.85
N HIS A 251 -12.48 -5.07 0.25
CA HIS A 251 -11.51 -4.92 1.33
C HIS A 251 -11.04 -6.26 1.89
N ALA A 252 -9.73 -6.40 2.13
CA ALA A 252 -9.14 -7.58 2.75
C ALA A 252 -9.69 -7.83 4.16
N ARG A 253 -9.89 -6.76 4.93
CA ARG A 253 -10.59 -6.78 6.22
C ARG A 253 -11.44 -5.54 6.38
N ARG A 254 -12.39 -5.56 7.31
CA ARG A 254 -13.21 -4.39 7.64
C ARG A 254 -12.36 -3.13 7.93
N ALA A 255 -11.26 -3.34 8.66
CA ALA A 255 -10.32 -2.30 9.09
C ALA A 255 -9.42 -1.72 7.99
N TYR A 256 -9.15 -2.46 6.90
CA TYR A 256 -8.19 -2.03 5.89
C TYR A 256 -8.43 -2.69 4.52
N ASP A 257 -8.12 -1.97 3.46
CA ASP A 257 -8.33 -2.38 2.07
C ASP A 257 -7.32 -3.47 1.68
N LEU A 258 -6.05 -3.23 2.01
CA LEU A 258 -4.91 -4.10 1.72
C LEU A 258 -3.83 -3.98 2.80
N ASP A 259 -2.86 -4.88 2.79
CA ASP A 259 -1.72 -4.85 3.69
C ASP A 259 -0.39 -4.58 2.96
N ASN A 260 0.66 -4.26 3.72
CA ASN A 260 1.98 -3.88 3.17
C ASN A 260 2.93 -5.04 2.85
N THR A 261 2.44 -6.28 2.79
CA THR A 261 3.28 -7.45 2.48
C THR A 261 3.28 -7.75 0.98
N GLN A 262 4.24 -8.59 0.56
CA GLN A 262 4.32 -9.09 -0.81
C GLN A 262 3.10 -9.92 -1.25
N ARG A 263 2.18 -10.24 -0.34
CA ARG A 263 0.89 -10.84 -0.68
C ARG A 263 -0.01 -9.89 -1.47
N TYR A 264 0.14 -8.59 -1.27
CA TYR A 264 -0.59 -7.56 -1.99
C TYR A 264 0.40 -6.74 -2.83
N GLN A 265 0.83 -5.59 -2.31
CA GLN A 265 1.74 -4.68 -3.00
C GLN A 265 2.76 -4.17 -1.97
N ALA A 266 4.01 -3.97 -2.40
CA ALA A 266 5.03 -3.38 -1.56
C ALA A 266 4.69 -1.90 -1.31
N TYR A 267 4.24 -1.58 -0.09
CA TYR A 267 4.00 -0.20 0.36
C TYR A 267 4.96 0.15 1.50
N LEU A 268 6.02 0.88 1.17
CA LEU A 268 7.16 1.12 2.07
C LEU A 268 7.29 2.59 2.52
N GLY A 269 6.24 3.39 2.32
CA GLY A 269 6.17 4.78 2.73
C GLY A 269 7.00 5.72 1.85
N ILE A 270 7.26 6.93 2.36
CA ILE A 270 7.82 8.04 1.57
C ILE A 270 9.28 7.82 1.16
N GLY A 271 10.01 6.93 1.86
CA GLY A 271 11.40 6.61 1.53
C GLY A 271 11.59 5.91 0.18
N LYS A 272 10.49 5.50 -0.47
CA LYS A 272 10.49 4.94 -1.83
C LYS A 272 9.93 5.89 -2.88
N GLU A 273 9.42 7.04 -2.49
CA GLU A 273 8.93 8.04 -3.43
C GLU A 273 10.09 8.81 -4.07
N THR A 274 9.96 9.08 -5.37
CA THR A 274 10.90 9.93 -6.10
C THR A 274 10.12 10.81 -7.07
N ASN A 275 10.76 11.86 -7.61
CA ASN A 275 10.14 12.69 -8.64
C ASN A 275 9.70 11.86 -9.86
N THR A 276 10.48 10.83 -10.22
CA THR A 276 10.16 9.95 -11.36
C THR A 276 8.93 9.09 -11.09
N THR A 277 8.77 8.53 -9.88
CA THR A 277 7.61 7.71 -9.54
C THR A 277 6.35 8.55 -9.44
N GLN A 278 6.45 9.75 -8.84
CA GLN A 278 5.35 10.73 -8.81
C GLN A 278 4.95 11.17 -10.22
N ALA A 279 5.91 11.44 -11.11
CA ALA A 279 5.64 11.81 -12.50
C ALA A 279 4.92 10.69 -13.28
N ALA A 280 5.30 9.43 -13.08
CA ALA A 280 4.64 8.29 -13.70
C ALA A 280 3.18 8.13 -13.25
N VAL A 281 2.93 8.28 -11.94
CA VAL A 281 1.58 8.22 -11.35
C VAL A 281 0.74 9.40 -11.85
N ALA A 282 1.29 10.61 -11.83
CA ALA A 282 0.61 11.82 -12.31
C ALA A 282 0.23 11.70 -13.81
N ALA A 283 1.13 11.19 -14.64
CA ALA A 283 0.89 11.03 -16.08
C ALA A 283 -0.19 9.99 -16.43
N THR A 284 -0.57 9.14 -15.48
CA THR A 284 -1.56 8.06 -15.65
C THR A 284 -2.75 8.22 -14.70
N THR A 285 -2.99 9.45 -14.24
CA THR A 285 -3.97 9.73 -13.19
C THR A 285 -5.35 9.18 -13.54
N GLY A 286 -5.94 8.44 -12.60
CA GLY A 286 -7.26 7.83 -12.73
C GLY A 286 -7.36 6.70 -13.76
N GLU A 287 -6.29 6.36 -14.49
CA GLU A 287 -6.32 5.26 -15.46
C GLU A 287 -6.18 3.90 -14.78
N PHE A 288 -7.06 2.97 -15.16
CA PHE A 288 -7.09 1.60 -14.67
C PHE A 288 -7.45 0.63 -15.81
N ILE A 289 -7.20 -0.66 -15.57
CA ILE A 289 -7.45 -1.72 -16.54
C ILE A 289 -8.91 -2.18 -16.39
N SER A 290 -9.64 -2.23 -17.49
CA SER A 290 -11.07 -2.50 -17.52
C SER A 290 -11.42 -3.63 -18.46
N TYR A 291 -12.43 -4.43 -18.08
CA TYR A 291 -13.00 -5.46 -18.93
C TYR A 291 -14.53 -5.44 -18.79
N ASN A 292 -15.24 -5.26 -19.90
CA ASN A 292 -16.71 -5.12 -19.93
C ASN A 292 -17.24 -4.06 -18.93
N GLY A 293 -16.50 -2.97 -18.74
CA GLY A 293 -16.86 -1.88 -17.81
C GLY A 293 -16.54 -2.15 -16.33
N GLY A 294 -16.08 -3.36 -15.99
CA GLY A 294 -15.60 -3.70 -14.64
C GLY A 294 -14.11 -3.45 -14.46
N ILE A 295 -13.70 -3.17 -13.22
CA ILE A 295 -12.28 -3.03 -12.84
C ILE A 295 -11.63 -4.42 -12.87
N VAL A 296 -10.47 -4.52 -13.52
CA VAL A 296 -9.69 -5.76 -13.58
C VAL A 296 -8.69 -5.79 -12.43
N GLU A 297 -8.64 -6.92 -11.71
CA GLU A 297 -7.56 -7.20 -10.76
C GLU A 297 -6.29 -7.52 -11.55
N SER A 298 -5.42 -6.52 -11.72
CA SER A 298 -4.21 -6.66 -12.52
C SER A 298 -3.05 -7.18 -11.70
N LEU A 299 -2.83 -8.49 -11.79
CA LEU A 299 -1.70 -9.18 -11.17
C LEU A 299 -0.39 -8.80 -11.87
N TYR A 300 0.70 -8.70 -11.13
CA TYR A 300 2.04 -8.45 -11.67
C TYR A 300 3.11 -9.05 -10.76
N ALA A 301 4.29 -9.33 -11.31
CA ALA A 301 5.44 -9.84 -10.55
C ALA A 301 6.78 -9.47 -11.20
N ALA A 302 7.88 -9.67 -10.47
CA ALA A 302 9.22 -9.25 -10.90
C ALA A 302 9.67 -9.82 -12.26
N SER A 303 9.29 -11.05 -12.60
CA SER A 303 9.66 -11.70 -13.85
C SER A 303 8.57 -12.62 -14.37
N ASP A 304 8.63 -12.95 -15.65
CA ASP A 304 7.70 -13.88 -16.30
C ASP A 304 7.67 -15.25 -15.61
N ALA A 305 8.82 -15.72 -15.10
CA ALA A 305 8.89 -16.96 -14.35
C ALA A 305 8.07 -16.89 -13.05
N ILE A 306 8.09 -15.74 -12.35
CA ILE A 306 7.30 -15.55 -11.12
C ILE A 306 5.82 -15.37 -11.48
N VAL A 307 5.49 -14.64 -12.56
CA VAL A 307 4.10 -14.55 -13.05
C VAL A 307 3.54 -15.95 -13.38
N GLN A 308 4.34 -16.78 -14.03
CA GLN A 308 3.96 -18.16 -14.35
C GLN A 308 3.71 -18.99 -13.08
N ALA A 309 4.62 -18.91 -12.11
CA ALA A 309 4.55 -19.69 -10.88
C ALA A 309 3.43 -19.21 -9.93
N ALA A 310 3.25 -17.90 -9.77
CA ALA A 310 2.33 -17.32 -8.79
C ALA A 310 0.91 -17.10 -9.34
N HIS A 311 0.77 -16.89 -10.65
CA HIS A 311 -0.48 -16.45 -11.27
C HIS A 311 -0.88 -17.28 -12.50
N GLY A 312 -0.19 -18.41 -12.74
CA GLY A 312 -0.48 -19.28 -13.87
C GLY A 312 -0.21 -18.63 -15.23
N GLY A 313 0.63 -17.59 -15.27
CA GLY A 313 0.95 -16.82 -16.48
C GLY A 313 0.06 -15.59 -16.68
N ASN A 314 -0.91 -15.35 -15.79
CA ASN A 314 -1.79 -14.19 -15.87
C ASN A 314 -1.18 -13.01 -15.10
N GLY A 315 -0.76 -11.97 -15.81
CA GLY A 315 -0.28 -10.74 -15.18
C GLY A 315 0.95 -10.16 -15.87
N MET A 316 1.35 -8.98 -15.42
CA MET A 316 2.47 -8.27 -15.99
C MET A 316 3.81 -8.68 -15.37
N SER A 317 4.78 -9.03 -16.21
CA SER A 317 6.19 -9.15 -15.84
C SER A 317 6.82 -7.76 -15.76
N GLN A 318 7.33 -7.36 -14.59
CA GLN A 318 7.97 -6.06 -14.39
C GLN A 318 9.24 -5.92 -15.25
N THR A 319 10.10 -6.94 -15.25
CA THR A 319 11.31 -6.97 -16.11
C THR A 319 10.95 -7.03 -17.59
N GLY A 320 9.90 -7.75 -17.97
CA GLY A 320 9.41 -7.78 -19.34
C GLY A 320 8.83 -6.44 -19.80
N ALA A 321 8.07 -5.74 -18.94
CA ALA A 321 7.58 -4.39 -19.18
C ALA A 321 8.74 -3.40 -19.38
N MET A 322 9.78 -3.49 -18.56
CA MET A 322 11.01 -2.70 -18.74
C MET A 322 11.70 -2.98 -20.08
N GLN A 323 11.79 -4.24 -20.49
CA GLN A 323 12.38 -4.61 -21.79
C GLN A 323 11.57 -4.10 -22.97
N MET A 324 10.24 -4.16 -22.88
CA MET A 324 9.36 -3.58 -23.89
C MET A 324 9.54 -2.06 -23.98
N ALA A 325 9.54 -1.37 -22.84
CA ALA A 325 9.75 0.07 -22.82
C ALA A 325 11.12 0.45 -23.41
N SER A 326 12.17 -0.32 -23.12
CA SER A 326 13.51 -0.14 -23.69
C SER A 326 13.56 -0.34 -25.22
N LYS A 327 12.59 -1.07 -25.79
CA LYS A 327 12.41 -1.26 -27.23
C LYS A 327 11.51 -0.18 -27.87
N GLY A 328 11.10 0.83 -27.12
CA GLY A 328 10.28 1.94 -27.60
C GLY A 328 8.77 1.73 -27.51
N TYR A 329 8.31 0.67 -26.84
CA TYR A 329 6.88 0.48 -26.59
C TYR A 329 6.41 1.47 -25.53
N ASN A 330 5.24 2.08 -25.75
CA ASN A 330 4.61 2.94 -24.75
C ASN A 330 3.85 2.11 -23.70
N TYR A 331 3.43 2.75 -22.61
CA TYR A 331 2.78 2.05 -21.50
C TYR A 331 1.47 1.36 -21.89
N THR A 332 0.70 1.91 -22.84
CA THR A 332 -0.56 1.30 -23.28
C THR A 332 -0.30 0.01 -24.07
N GLN A 333 0.73 -0.02 -24.92
CA GLN A 333 1.16 -1.22 -25.64
C GLN A 333 1.73 -2.29 -24.70
N ILE A 334 2.45 -1.87 -23.66
CA ILE A 334 2.95 -2.78 -22.62
C ILE A 334 1.76 -3.44 -21.91
N LEU A 335 0.80 -2.65 -21.44
CA LEU A 335 -0.39 -3.18 -20.77
C LEU A 335 -1.23 -4.07 -21.70
N ALA A 336 -1.40 -3.68 -22.96
CA ALA A 336 -2.10 -4.48 -23.97
C ALA A 336 -1.49 -5.86 -24.20
N ASN A 337 -0.17 -5.96 -24.07
CA ASN A 337 0.54 -7.24 -24.19
C ASN A 337 0.26 -8.17 -23.01
N TYR A 338 0.21 -7.64 -21.78
CA TYR A 338 0.05 -8.45 -20.56
C TYR A 338 -1.41 -8.69 -20.14
N TYR A 339 -2.32 -7.82 -20.57
CA TYR A 339 -3.74 -7.91 -20.26
C TYR A 339 -4.55 -7.96 -21.56
N PRO A 340 -4.46 -9.05 -22.34
CA PRO A 340 -5.16 -9.16 -23.61
C PRO A 340 -6.69 -9.16 -23.40
N GLY A 341 -7.41 -8.51 -24.31
CA GLY A 341 -8.88 -8.42 -24.26
C GLY A 341 -9.42 -7.37 -23.28
N THR A 342 -8.56 -6.69 -22.53
CA THR A 342 -8.94 -5.54 -21.68
C THR A 342 -8.78 -4.21 -22.42
N SER A 343 -9.21 -3.13 -21.78
CA SER A 343 -9.03 -1.75 -22.23
C SER A 343 -8.55 -0.85 -21.09
N LEU A 344 -8.18 0.39 -21.42
CA LEU A 344 -8.00 1.45 -20.42
C LEU A 344 -9.31 2.22 -20.22
N SER A 345 -9.68 2.37 -18.96
CA SER A 345 -10.74 3.28 -18.52
C SER A 345 -10.15 4.32 -17.58
N ARG A 346 -10.83 5.45 -17.42
CA ARG A 346 -10.40 6.51 -16.50
C ARG A 346 -11.50 6.87 -15.52
N LEU A 347 -11.18 6.82 -14.24
CA LEU A 347 -11.98 7.41 -13.18
C LEU A 347 -11.73 8.91 -13.15
N VAL A 348 -12.81 9.68 -13.24
CA VAL A 348 -12.81 11.13 -13.17
C VAL A 348 -13.76 11.61 -12.09
N VAL A 349 -13.44 12.77 -11.54
CA VAL A 349 -14.23 13.41 -10.49
C VAL A 349 -15.16 14.42 -11.12
N GLU A 350 -16.41 14.46 -10.65
CA GLU A 350 -17.40 15.50 -10.95
C GLU A 350 -17.73 16.35 -9.72
#